data_AF-A0A6I9NJK7-F1
#
_entry.id   AF-A0A6I9NJK7-F1
#
_cell.length_a   1.000
_cell.length_b   1.000
_cell.length_c   1.000
_cell.angle_alpha   90.00
_cell.angle_beta   90.00
_cell.angle_gamma   90.00
#
_symmetry.space_group_name_H-M   'P 1'
#
loop_
_entity.id
_entity.type
_entity.pdbx_description
1 polymer ?
#
loop_
_entity_poly.entity_id
_entity_poly.type
_entity_poly.pdbx_seq_one_letter_code
_entity_poly.pdbx_strand_id
1 'polypeptide(L)'
;MNCSPEPRCGVTAERKKQTLHKIAERTAQPNHDPNTHHCLCGADADLIMLGLATHEPNFTIIREEFKPNKPRPCALCNQVGHELKECQGVAREKQGEHDEFAGSMPGSEQEFIFIRLCVLREYLARELTMASLPFPFDFERSIDDWVFMCFFVGNDFLPHLPSLEIREGAIDRLVTIYKDVVHKTGVSVITCLYL
;
A
#
# COMPACT_ATOMS: atom_id res chain seq x y z
N MET A 1 0.75 6.68 35.63
CA MET A 1 0.93 5.65 34.59
C MET A 1 0.44 6.26 33.30
N ASN A 2 1.36 6.69 32.43
CA ASN A 2 1.02 7.38 31.18
C ASN A 2 0.68 6.33 30.12
N CYS A 3 -0.61 6.16 29.85
CA CYS A 3 -1.06 5.46 28.64
C CYS A 3 -0.89 6.42 27.46
N SER A 4 0.16 6.22 26.67
CA SER A 4 0.26 6.80 25.34
C SER A 4 -0.82 6.19 24.44
N PRO A 5 -1.50 6.97 23.59
CA PRO A 5 -2.45 6.43 22.63
C PRO A 5 -1.69 5.60 21.60
N GLU A 6 -2.00 4.31 21.48
CA GLU A 6 -1.47 3.48 20.40
C GLU A 6 -1.92 4.05 19.04
N PRO A 7 -1.03 4.10 18.04
CA PRO A 7 -1.38 4.60 16.73
C PRO A 7 -2.32 3.61 16.03
N ARG A 8 -3.35 4.19 15.40
CA ARG A 8 -4.29 3.53 14.47
C ARG A 8 -3.57 2.49 13.61
N CYS A 9 -4.12 1.28 13.55
CA CYS A 9 -3.91 0.21 12.55
C CYS A 9 -2.77 0.43 11.53
N GLY A 10 -1.54 0.59 12.01
CA GLY A 10 -0.35 0.71 11.19
C GLY A 10 0.44 -0.58 11.34
N VAL A 11 0.57 -1.35 10.26
CA VAL A 11 1.49 -2.49 10.28
C VAL A 11 2.89 -1.88 10.33
N THR A 12 3.63 -2.11 11.41
CA THR A 12 5.00 -1.57 11.51
C THR A 12 5.85 -2.11 10.35
N ALA A 13 6.85 -1.35 9.90
CA ALA A 13 7.76 -1.79 8.83
C ALA A 13 8.36 -3.18 9.11
N GLU A 14 8.71 -3.45 10.37
CA GLU A 14 9.21 -4.75 10.81
C GLU A 14 8.17 -5.87 10.64
N ARG A 15 6.90 -5.61 10.98
CA ARG A 15 5.81 -6.58 10.78
C ARG A 15 5.54 -6.84 9.31
N LYS A 16 5.62 -5.83 8.43
CA LYS A 16 5.50 -6.01 6.98
C LYS A 16 6.60 -6.94 6.47
N LYS A 17 7.84 -6.66 6.83
CA LYS A 17 9.01 -7.46 6.46
C LYS A 17 8.87 -8.91 6.93
N GLN A 18 8.43 -9.12 8.17
CA GLN A 18 8.26 -10.46 8.73
C GLN A 18 7.14 -11.25 8.02
N THR A 19 6.05 -10.58 7.63
CA THR A 19 4.97 -11.22 6.86
C THR A 19 5.47 -11.66 5.49
N LEU A 20 6.19 -10.81 4.76
CA LEU A 20 6.74 -11.14 3.44
C LEU A 20 7.75 -12.28 3.53
N HIS A 21 8.60 -12.27 4.55
CA HIS A 21 9.54 -13.36 4.78
C HIS A 21 8.82 -14.70 4.95
N LYS A 22 7.75 -14.73 5.74
CA LYS A 22 6.95 -15.94 5.94
C LYS A 22 6.26 -16.42 4.65
N ILE A 23 5.84 -15.51 3.79
CA ILE A 23 5.24 -15.87 2.50
C ILE A 23 6.34 -16.49 1.61
N ALA A 24 7.48 -15.82 1.47
CA ALA A 24 8.61 -16.34 0.69
C ALA A 24 9.11 -17.71 1.20
N GLU A 25 9.22 -17.89 2.52
CA GLU A 25 9.57 -19.17 3.14
C GLU A 25 8.55 -20.28 2.84
N ARG A 26 7.27 -19.94 2.75
CA ARG A 26 6.22 -20.91 2.41
C ARG A 26 6.25 -21.26 0.93
N THR A 27 6.40 -20.28 0.04
CA THR A 27 6.48 -20.49 -1.41
C THR A 27 7.72 -21.31 -1.80
N ALA A 28 8.81 -21.22 -1.02
CA ALA A 28 10.02 -22.02 -1.23
C ALA A 28 9.88 -23.50 -0.83
N GLN A 29 8.81 -23.89 -0.12
CA GLN A 29 8.61 -25.28 0.28
C GLN A 29 8.11 -26.11 -0.90
N PRO A 30 8.63 -27.33 -1.11
CA PRO A 30 8.23 -28.19 -2.23
C PRO A 30 6.77 -28.64 -2.19
N ASN A 31 6.13 -28.57 -1.01
CA ASN A 31 4.73 -28.94 -0.80
C ASN A 31 3.79 -27.73 -0.82
N HIS A 32 4.27 -26.56 -1.24
CA HIS A 32 3.46 -25.35 -1.33
C HIS A 32 2.36 -25.51 -2.38
N ASP A 33 1.12 -25.19 -2.01
CA ASP A 33 0.01 -25.13 -2.96
C ASP A 33 0.02 -23.76 -3.66
N PRO A 34 0.30 -23.69 -4.98
CA PRO A 34 0.33 -22.43 -5.73
C PRO A 34 -1.05 -21.73 -5.81
N ASN A 35 -2.12 -22.41 -5.42
CA ASN A 35 -3.46 -21.82 -5.35
C ASN A 35 -3.80 -21.25 -3.96
N THR A 36 -2.84 -21.20 -3.05
CA THR A 36 -3.03 -20.61 -1.72
C THR A 36 -3.51 -19.16 -1.83
N HIS A 37 -4.61 -18.83 -1.14
CA HIS A 37 -5.11 -17.47 -1.07
C HIS A 37 -4.50 -16.71 0.10
N HIS A 38 -3.73 -15.66 -0.21
CA HIS A 38 -3.12 -14.78 0.77
C HIS A 38 -3.97 -13.53 0.97
N CYS A 39 -4.13 -13.12 2.23
CA CYS A 39 -4.90 -11.94 2.58
C CYS A 39 -4.12 -11.10 3.60
N LEU A 40 -3.83 -9.84 3.27
CA LEU A 40 -3.11 -8.91 4.15
C LEU A 40 -3.99 -7.72 4.52
N CYS A 41 -4.07 -7.38 5.80
CA CYS A 41 -4.81 -6.21 6.28
C CYS A 41 -3.86 -5.05 6.58
N GLY A 42 -4.11 -3.87 6.02
CA GLY A 42 -3.37 -2.66 6.35
C GLY A 42 -3.68 -1.49 5.41
N ALA A 43 -3.47 -0.26 5.90
CA ALA A 43 -3.83 0.97 5.17
C ALA A 43 -2.72 1.49 4.24
N ASP A 44 -1.52 0.92 4.31
CA ASP A 44 -0.34 1.44 3.64
C ASP A 44 -0.34 1.09 2.15
N ALA A 45 0.08 2.05 1.31
CA ALA A 45 0.11 1.86 -0.14
C ALA A 45 1.24 0.92 -0.60
N ASP A 46 2.31 0.81 0.20
CA ASP A 46 3.43 -0.10 -0.06
C ASP A 46 2.99 -1.58 -0.06
N LEU A 47 1.90 -1.93 0.62
CA LEU A 47 1.37 -3.31 0.64
C LEU A 47 1.02 -3.83 -0.76
N ILE A 48 0.64 -2.95 -1.70
CA ILE A 48 0.39 -3.34 -3.09
C ILE A 48 1.70 -3.79 -3.74
N MET A 49 2.75 -3.00 -3.60
CA MET A 49 4.08 -3.29 -4.15
C MET A 49 4.67 -4.56 -3.53
N LEU A 50 4.57 -4.65 -2.20
CA LEU A 50 5.04 -5.79 -1.43
C LEU A 50 4.28 -7.07 -1.78
N GLY A 51 2.96 -6.99 -1.97
CA GLY A 51 2.15 -8.12 -2.40
C GLY A 51 2.48 -8.57 -3.82
N LEU A 52 2.70 -7.63 -4.76
CA LEU A 52 3.13 -7.97 -6.12
C LEU A 52 4.50 -8.65 -6.16
N ALA A 53 5.44 -8.19 -5.34
CA ALA A 53 6.79 -8.76 -5.20
C ALA A 53 6.82 -10.19 -4.63
N THR A 54 5.69 -10.70 -4.10
CA THR A 54 5.59 -12.12 -3.70
C THR A 54 5.40 -13.05 -4.89
N HIS A 55 5.00 -12.54 -6.05
CA HIS A 55 4.58 -13.31 -7.22
C HIS A 55 3.43 -14.32 -6.97
N GLU A 56 2.74 -14.20 -5.83
CA GLU A 56 1.59 -15.06 -5.53
C GLU A 56 0.38 -14.62 -6.37
N PRO A 57 -0.23 -15.52 -7.16
CA PRO A 57 -1.33 -15.16 -8.05
C PRO A 57 -2.58 -14.75 -7.27
N ASN A 58 -2.80 -15.35 -6.10
CA ASN A 58 -4.00 -15.20 -5.29
C ASN A 58 -3.74 -14.35 -4.04
N PHE A 59 -3.43 -13.08 -4.23
CA PHE A 59 -3.15 -12.16 -3.13
C PHE A 59 -4.22 -11.05 -3.04
N THR A 60 -4.77 -10.82 -1.85
CA THR A 60 -5.76 -9.78 -1.58
C THR A 60 -5.31 -8.88 -0.42
N ILE A 61 -5.49 -7.57 -0.58
CA ILE A 61 -5.28 -6.60 0.49
C ILE A 61 -6.64 -6.10 0.98
N ILE A 62 -6.85 -6.14 2.28
CA ILE A 62 -8.01 -5.56 2.95
C ILE A 62 -7.57 -4.26 3.61
N ARG A 63 -8.31 -3.19 3.37
CA ARG A 63 -8.09 -1.93 4.06
C ARG A 63 -9.39 -1.21 4.33
N GLU A 64 -9.37 -0.36 5.32
CA GLU A 64 -10.48 0.55 5.60
C GLU A 64 -10.70 1.51 4.43
N GLU A 65 -11.96 1.71 4.08
CA GLU A 65 -12.34 2.72 3.10
C GLU A 65 -12.06 4.11 3.65
N PHE A 66 -11.30 4.90 2.87
CA PHE A 66 -11.06 6.28 3.20
C PHE A 66 -12.28 7.11 2.85
N LYS A 67 -13.10 7.46 3.86
CA LYS A 67 -14.21 8.40 3.71
C LYS A 67 -13.70 9.85 3.87
N PRO A 68 -13.57 10.64 2.78
CA PRO A 68 -13.25 12.06 2.91
C PRO A 68 -14.36 12.74 3.71
N ASN A 69 -14.01 13.73 4.54
CA ASN A 69 -14.93 14.52 5.38
C ASN A 69 -15.52 13.83 6.62
N LYS A 70 -14.97 12.69 7.10
CA LYS A 70 -15.28 12.23 8.47
C LYS A 70 -14.90 13.34 9.48
N PRO A 71 -15.81 13.78 10.35
CA PRO A 71 -15.52 14.83 11.33
C PRO A 71 -14.38 14.35 12.24
N ARG A 72 -13.28 15.11 12.28
CA ARG A 72 -12.15 14.79 13.15
C ARG A 72 -12.45 15.30 14.56
N PRO A 73 -12.19 14.51 15.61
CA PRO A 73 -12.28 15.01 16.96
C PRO A 73 -11.19 16.08 17.19
N CYS A 74 -11.53 17.10 17.97
CA CYS A 74 -10.62 18.15 18.40
C CYS A 74 -9.44 17.57 19.18
N ALA A 75 -8.22 17.99 18.87
CA ALA A 75 -6.99 17.46 19.49
C ALA A 75 -6.82 17.82 20.97
N LEU A 76 -7.58 18.79 21.50
CA LEU A 76 -7.53 19.18 22.92
C LEU A 76 -8.61 18.52 23.77
N CYS A 77 -9.86 18.52 23.29
CA CYS A 77 -11.02 18.08 24.09
C CYS A 77 -11.67 16.79 23.59
N ASN A 78 -11.20 16.23 22.45
CA ASN A 78 -11.75 15.05 21.78
C ASN A 78 -13.23 15.16 21.37
N GLN A 79 -13.82 16.36 21.34
CA GLN A 79 -15.19 16.59 20.85
C GLN A 79 -15.20 16.90 19.34
N VAL A 80 -16.31 16.62 18.65
CA VAL A 80 -16.50 16.91 17.22
C VAL A 80 -17.25 18.24 17.00
N GLY A 81 -17.09 18.85 15.82
CA GLY A 81 -17.87 20.02 15.42
C GLY A 81 -17.17 21.38 15.57
N HIS A 82 -15.87 21.41 15.88
CA HIS A 82 -15.07 22.64 15.92
C HIS A 82 -13.59 22.36 15.61
N GLU A 83 -12.84 23.39 15.19
CA GLU A 83 -11.39 23.32 15.03
C GLU A 83 -10.64 23.60 16.33
N LEU A 84 -9.37 23.20 16.40
CA LEU A 84 -8.49 23.46 17.55
C LEU A 84 -8.48 24.94 17.99
N LYS A 85 -8.59 25.86 17.02
CA LYS A 85 -8.60 27.31 17.25
C LYS A 85 -9.86 27.82 17.94
N GLU A 86 -10.96 27.07 17.81
CA GLU A 86 -12.29 27.39 18.34
C GLU A 86 -12.59 26.58 19.61
N CYS A 87 -11.64 25.75 20.04
CA CYS A 87 -11.78 24.92 21.22
C CYS A 87 -11.77 25.79 22.49
N GLN A 88 -12.85 25.73 23.27
CA GLN A 88 -12.95 26.42 24.56
C GLN A 88 -12.26 25.67 25.71
N GLY A 89 -11.58 24.55 25.44
CA GLY A 89 -10.84 23.76 26.43
C GLY A 89 -11.72 23.04 27.46
N VAL A 90 -13.03 23.03 27.25
CA VAL A 90 -13.99 22.39 28.16
C VAL A 90 -13.88 20.87 28.04
N ALA A 91 -13.61 20.21 29.17
CA ALA A 91 -13.65 18.76 29.25
C ALA A 91 -15.07 18.25 28.99
N ARG A 92 -15.20 17.09 28.34
CA ARG A 92 -16.50 16.46 28.09
C ARG A 92 -17.14 16.08 29.42
N GLU A 93 -18.43 16.37 29.60
CA GLU A 93 -19.20 15.85 30.73
C GLU A 93 -19.25 14.31 30.64
N LYS A 94 -18.85 13.63 31.72
CA LYS A 94 -18.91 12.16 31.80
C LYS A 94 -20.37 11.72 31.70
N GLN A 95 -20.71 10.97 30.66
CA GLN A 95 -21.98 10.24 30.59
C GLN A 95 -21.70 8.78 30.96
N GLY A 96 -22.11 8.37 32.17
CA GLY A 96 -22.05 6.98 32.64
C GLY A 96 -20.96 6.68 33.69
N GLU A 97 -21.04 5.49 34.30
CA GLU A 97 -20.15 5.02 35.38
C GLU A 97 -18.78 4.54 34.88
N HIS A 98 -18.63 4.30 33.58
CA HIS A 98 -17.37 3.91 32.94
C HIS A 98 -17.01 4.96 31.90
N ASP A 99 -15.77 5.46 31.95
CA ASP A 99 -15.19 6.34 30.92
C ASP A 99 -15.06 5.55 29.60
N GLU A 100 -16.18 5.32 28.92
CA GLU A 100 -16.18 4.76 27.57
C GLU A 100 -15.46 5.75 26.67
N PHE A 101 -14.25 5.36 26.25
CA PHE A 101 -13.42 6.14 25.34
C PHE A 101 -14.28 6.56 24.14
N ALA A 102 -14.31 7.86 23.86
CA ALA A 102 -15.00 8.50 22.76
C ALA A 102 -14.45 8.12 21.35
N GLY A 103 -13.94 6.90 21.18
CA GLY A 103 -13.48 6.37 19.91
C GLY A 103 -14.57 5.64 19.13
N SER A 104 -15.62 5.15 19.80
CA SER A 104 -16.72 4.44 19.16
C SER A 104 -17.99 5.27 19.24
N MET A 105 -18.26 6.06 18.19
CA MET A 105 -19.64 6.42 17.86
C MET A 105 -20.44 5.10 17.77
N PRO A 106 -21.55 4.92 18.50
CA PRO A 106 -22.36 3.73 18.36
C PRO A 106 -22.95 3.73 16.93
N GLY A 107 -22.44 2.84 16.08
CA GLY A 107 -23.04 2.55 14.76
C GLY A 107 -22.35 3.09 13.52
N SER A 108 -21.11 3.60 13.55
CA SER A 108 -20.39 3.79 12.29
C SER A 108 -19.90 2.43 11.78
N GLU A 109 -20.67 1.79 10.91
CA GLU A 109 -20.22 0.62 10.16
C GLU A 109 -18.92 0.99 9.41
N GLN A 110 -17.85 0.28 9.74
CA GLN A 110 -16.57 0.46 9.09
C GLN A 110 -16.61 -0.29 7.75
N GLU A 111 -16.62 0.46 6.65
CA GLU A 111 -16.53 -0.12 5.31
C GLU A 111 -15.09 -0.51 4.98
N PHE A 112 -14.93 -1.68 4.38
CA PHE A 112 -13.66 -2.24 3.95
C PHE A 112 -13.66 -2.37 2.43
N ILE A 113 -12.51 -2.08 1.83
CA ILE A 113 -12.25 -2.33 0.42
C ILE A 113 -11.29 -3.50 0.27
N PHE A 114 -11.52 -4.29 -0.78
CA PHE A 114 -10.70 -5.44 -1.16
C PHE A 114 -9.93 -5.12 -2.43
N ILE A 115 -8.61 -5.08 -2.34
CA ILE A 115 -7.72 -4.88 -3.47
C ILE A 115 -7.20 -6.26 -3.88
N ARG A 116 -7.75 -6.81 -4.95
CA ARG A 116 -7.34 -8.12 -5.50
C ARG A 116 -6.15 -7.92 -6.44
N LEU A 117 -4.99 -8.43 -6.05
CA LEU A 117 -3.78 -8.28 -6.86
C LEU A 117 -3.85 -9.13 -8.14
N CYS A 118 -4.60 -10.23 -8.18
CA CYS A 118 -4.85 -10.96 -9.43
C CYS A 118 -5.42 -10.06 -10.52
N VAL A 119 -6.41 -9.23 -10.18
CA VAL A 119 -7.02 -8.27 -11.10
C VAL A 119 -6.02 -7.19 -11.50
N LEU A 120 -5.27 -6.64 -10.54
CA LEU A 120 -4.24 -5.64 -10.84
C LEU A 120 -3.17 -6.19 -11.80
N ARG A 121 -2.76 -7.46 -11.63
CA ARG A 121 -1.82 -8.13 -12.53
C ARG A 121 -2.36 -8.23 -13.95
N GLU A 122 -3.66 -8.47 -14.15
CA GLU A 122 -4.26 -8.45 -15.49
C GLU A 122 -4.17 -7.07 -16.15
N TYR A 123 -4.41 -5.99 -15.39
CA TYR A 123 -4.24 -4.62 -15.88
C TYR A 123 -2.77 -4.33 -16.22
N LEU A 124 -1.85 -4.70 -15.33
CA LEU A 124 -0.41 -4.53 -15.55
C LEU A 124 0.09 -5.37 -16.72
N ALA A 125 -0.44 -6.57 -16.95
CA ALA A 125 -0.07 -7.39 -18.10
C ALA A 125 -0.40 -6.66 -19.41
N ARG A 126 -1.60 -6.06 -19.50
CA ARG A 126 -1.99 -5.27 -20.68
C ARG A 126 -1.12 -4.03 -20.83
N GLU A 127 -0.80 -3.37 -19.73
CA GLU A 127 -0.04 -2.12 -19.74
C GLU A 127 1.45 -2.35 -20.04
N LEU A 128 2.07 -3.40 -19.50
CA LEU A 128 3.52 -3.64 -19.59
C LEU A 128 3.92 -4.51 -20.78
N THR A 129 2.97 -5.16 -21.46
CA THR A 129 3.27 -5.95 -22.65
C THR A 129 3.93 -5.08 -23.72
N MET A 130 5.04 -5.56 -24.25
CA MET A 130 5.81 -4.91 -25.31
C MET A 130 5.93 -5.84 -26.52
N ALA A 131 5.67 -5.31 -27.71
CA ALA A 131 5.88 -6.02 -28.97
C ALA A 131 7.31 -5.78 -29.48
N SER A 132 7.81 -6.69 -30.32
CA SER A 132 9.08 -6.52 -31.04
C SER A 132 10.33 -6.41 -30.14
N LEU A 133 10.31 -7.01 -28.95
CA LEU A 133 11.50 -7.11 -28.10
C LEU A 133 12.53 -8.07 -28.73
N PRO A 134 13.84 -7.78 -28.57
CA PRO A 134 14.90 -8.67 -29.06
C PRO A 134 15.08 -9.93 -28.19
N PHE A 135 14.25 -10.12 -27.16
CA PHE A 135 14.27 -11.24 -26.23
C PHE A 135 12.83 -11.65 -25.83
N PRO A 136 12.64 -12.86 -25.27
CA PRO A 136 11.32 -13.31 -24.81
C PRO A 136 10.77 -12.40 -23.69
N PHE A 137 9.56 -11.88 -23.88
CA PHE A 137 8.88 -11.12 -22.84
C PHE A 137 8.55 -12.03 -21.65
N ASP A 138 8.93 -11.58 -20.44
CA ASP A 138 8.65 -12.26 -19.17
C ASP A 138 7.89 -11.30 -18.26
N PHE A 139 6.62 -11.61 -18.02
CA PHE A 139 5.73 -10.76 -17.25
C PHE A 139 6.17 -10.64 -15.78
N GLU A 140 6.71 -11.69 -15.17
CA GLU A 140 7.13 -11.64 -13.77
C GLU A 140 8.30 -10.66 -13.60
N ARG A 141 9.23 -10.65 -14.55
CA ARG A 141 10.34 -9.66 -14.57
C ARG A 141 9.84 -8.24 -14.78
N SER A 142 8.81 -8.04 -15.61
CA SER A 142 8.20 -6.73 -15.78
C SER A 142 7.47 -6.25 -14.52
N ILE A 143 6.90 -7.16 -13.73
CA ILE A 143 6.34 -6.83 -12.41
C ILE A 143 7.45 -6.36 -11.47
N ASP A 144 8.59 -7.05 -11.43
CA ASP A 144 9.73 -6.63 -10.61
C ASP A 144 10.23 -5.23 -11.00
N ASP A 145 10.41 -4.99 -12.29
CA ASP A 145 10.80 -3.67 -12.81
C ASP A 145 9.76 -2.60 -12.44
N TRP A 146 8.46 -2.93 -12.51
CA TRP A 146 7.38 -1.99 -12.16
C TRP A 146 7.36 -1.68 -10.66
N VAL A 147 7.52 -2.68 -9.80
CA VAL A 147 7.65 -2.49 -8.34
C VAL A 147 8.88 -1.61 -8.04
N PHE A 148 10.01 -1.90 -8.69
CA PHE A 148 11.22 -1.10 -8.56
C PHE A 148 11.01 0.36 -8.99
N MET A 149 10.34 0.59 -10.13
CA MET A 149 10.00 1.93 -10.59
C MET A 149 9.09 2.68 -9.63
N CYS A 150 8.12 1.99 -9.03
CA CYS A 150 7.20 2.59 -8.08
C CYS A 150 7.91 3.11 -6.83
N PHE A 151 9.08 2.56 -6.46
CA PHE A 151 9.90 3.13 -5.39
C PHE A 151 10.41 4.54 -5.72
N PHE A 152 10.52 4.95 -6.98
CA PHE A 152 10.95 6.33 -7.34
C PHE A 152 9.82 7.36 -7.29
N VAL A 153 8.56 6.94 -7.38
CA VAL A 153 7.39 7.85 -7.33
C VAL A 153 7.12 8.32 -5.91
N GLY A 154 7.41 7.46 -4.94
CA GLY A 154 7.29 7.78 -3.53
C GLY A 154 7.54 6.53 -2.71
N ASN A 155 8.48 6.61 -1.79
CA ASN A 155 8.66 5.62 -0.75
C ASN A 155 9.04 6.35 0.55
N ASP A 156 8.82 5.71 1.69
CA ASP A 156 9.11 6.31 3.00
C ASP A 156 10.63 6.48 3.27
N PHE A 157 11.49 6.00 2.37
CA PHE A 157 12.95 5.93 2.53
C PHE A 157 13.74 6.95 1.69
N LEU A 158 13.14 7.50 0.63
CA LEU A 158 13.75 8.42 -0.31
C LEU A 158 13.03 9.77 -0.24
N PRO A 159 13.75 10.90 -0.33
CA PRO A 159 13.11 12.20 -0.45
C PRO A 159 12.23 12.20 -1.70
N HIS A 160 10.96 12.58 -1.55
CA HIS A 160 10.03 12.71 -2.67
C HIS A 160 10.67 13.55 -3.79
N LEU A 161 10.80 12.97 -4.98
CA LEU A 161 11.24 13.72 -6.15
C LEU A 161 10.11 14.65 -6.57
N PRO A 162 10.30 15.98 -6.55
CA PRO A 162 9.22 16.95 -6.83
C PRO A 162 8.57 16.80 -8.21
N SER A 163 9.22 16.11 -9.14
CA SER A 163 8.80 15.88 -10.53
C SER A 163 7.99 14.59 -10.76
N LEU A 164 7.77 13.78 -9.71
CA LEU A 164 7.12 12.47 -9.77
C LEU A 164 5.98 12.37 -8.75
N GLU A 165 4.97 13.24 -8.87
CA GLU A 165 3.73 13.08 -8.11
C GLU A 165 2.75 12.14 -8.84
N ILE A 166 2.17 11.16 -8.12
CA ILE A 166 1.13 10.26 -8.66
C ILE A 166 -0.03 11.06 -9.27
N ARG A 167 -0.39 12.19 -8.64
CA ARG A 167 -1.47 13.08 -9.08
C ARG A 167 -1.21 13.76 -10.43
N GLU A 168 0.05 13.80 -10.85
CA GLU A 168 0.48 14.39 -12.13
C GLU A 168 0.67 13.33 -13.23
N GLY A 169 0.27 12.08 -13.03
CA GLY A 169 0.47 11.01 -14.02
C GLY A 169 1.92 10.50 -14.09
N ALA A 170 2.63 10.56 -12.97
CA ALA A 170 4.03 10.13 -12.91
C ALA A 170 4.22 8.64 -13.24
N ILE A 171 3.25 7.79 -12.91
CA ILE A 171 3.29 6.35 -13.24
C ILE A 171 3.23 6.15 -14.75
N ASP A 172 2.33 6.85 -15.47
CA ASP A 172 2.19 6.72 -16.93
C ASP A 172 3.47 7.17 -17.66
N ARG A 173 4.09 8.25 -17.17
CA ARG A 173 5.40 8.71 -17.66
C ARG A 173 6.49 7.67 -17.43
N LEU A 174 6.56 7.07 -16.23
CA LEU A 174 7.54 6.03 -15.92
C LEU A 174 7.34 4.79 -16.79
N VAL A 175 6.11 4.35 -17.01
CA VAL A 175 5.82 3.21 -17.90
C VAL A 175 6.25 3.51 -19.34
N THR A 176 6.06 4.74 -19.81
CA THR A 176 6.53 5.15 -21.15
C THR A 176 8.05 5.08 -21.25
N ILE A 177 8.76 5.67 -20.28
CA ILE A 177 10.22 5.65 -20.22
C ILE A 177 10.75 4.23 -20.09
N TYR A 178 10.11 3.40 -19.27
CA TYR A 178 10.43 1.99 -19.09
C TYR A 178 10.46 1.24 -20.41
N LYS A 179 9.37 1.33 -21.18
CA LYS A 179 9.25 0.68 -22.48
C LYS A 179 10.38 1.14 -23.41
N ASP A 180 10.66 2.43 -23.47
CA ASP A 180 11.73 2.98 -24.30
C ASP A 180 13.12 2.46 -23.90
N VAL A 181 13.42 2.38 -22.60
CA VAL A 181 14.70 1.87 -22.10
C VAL A 181 14.86 0.40 -22.43
N VAL A 182 13.85 -0.43 -22.15
CA VAL A 182 13.91 -1.88 -22.40
C VAL A 182 14.13 -2.20 -23.88
N HIS A 183 13.50 -1.45 -24.79
CA HIS A 183 13.74 -1.60 -26.23
C HIS A 183 15.17 -1.24 -26.63
N LYS A 184 15.78 -0.22 -25.99
CA LYS A 184 17.14 0.24 -26.30
C LYS A 184 18.23 -0.65 -25.73
N THR A 185 18.05 -1.11 -24.49
CA THR A 185 19.05 -1.93 -23.78
C THR A 185 18.96 -3.40 -24.17
N GLY A 186 17.79 -3.86 -24.61
CA GLY A 186 17.55 -5.27 -24.94
C GLY A 186 17.56 -6.19 -23.71
N VAL A 187 17.41 -5.63 -22.51
CA VAL A 187 17.33 -6.35 -21.23
C VAL A 187 16.37 -5.63 -20.27
N SER A 188 15.87 -6.34 -19.25
CA SER A 188 15.02 -5.75 -18.20
C SER A 188 15.78 -4.66 -17.41
N VAL A 189 15.05 -3.72 -16.81
CA VAL A 189 15.67 -2.58 -16.11
C VAL A 189 16.53 -3.06 -14.93
N ILE A 190 16.00 -3.98 -14.12
CA ILE A 190 16.75 -4.58 -13.01
C ILE A 190 17.99 -5.30 -13.55
N THR A 191 17.88 -6.07 -14.64
CA THR A 191 19.04 -6.77 -15.23
C THR A 191 20.13 -5.78 -15.67
N CYS A 192 19.73 -4.63 -16.22
CA CYS A 192 20.66 -3.58 -16.63
C CYS A 192 21.44 -2.94 -15.47
N LEU A 193 20.93 -3.01 -14.24
CA LEU A 193 21.64 -2.51 -13.05
C LEU A 193 22.74 -3.47 -12.55
N TYR A 194 22.72 -4.74 -12.99
CA TYR A 194 23.69 -5.76 -12.61
C TYR A 194 24.77 -6.03 -13.68
N LEU A 195 24.74 -5.30 -14.80
CA LEU A 195 25.71 -5.37 -15.89
C LEU A 195 26.61 -4.13 -15.90
#